data_AF-A0A2M8PPC0-F1
#
_entry.id   AF-A0A2M8PPC0-F1
#
_cell.length_a   1.000
_cell.length_b   1.000
_cell.length_c   1.000
_cell.angle_alpha   90.00
_cell.angle_beta   90.00
_cell.angle_gamma   90.00
#
_symmetry.space_group_name_H-M   'P 1'
#
loop_
_entity.id
_entity.type
_entity.pdbx_description
1 polymer ?
#
loop_
_entity_poly.entity_id
_entity_poly.type
_entity_poly.pdbx_seq_one_letter_code
_entity_poly.pdbx_strand_id
1 'polypeptide(L)'
;LIINFYLAEDANLVATLIDGMQLLEGDYLGGGGARGNGKVVFTDLNLKLMCGTEPIPSVDYADLGELLTHKEGIIEDIASELKKVSL
;
A
#
# COMPACT_ATOMS: atom_id res chain seq x y z
N LEU A 1 5.63 5.46 0.57
CA LEU A 1 5.42 4.46 -0.50
C LEU A 1 4.90 5.18 -1.74
N ILE A 2 5.57 5.03 -2.88
CA ILE A 2 5.10 5.58 -4.16
C ILE A 2 4.70 4.39 -5.04
N ILE A 3 3.47 4.37 -5.53
CA ILE A 3 2.95 3.32 -6.40
C ILE A 3 2.48 3.96 -7.70
N ASN A 4 2.95 3.42 -8.82
CA ASN A 4 2.46 3.77 -10.15
C ASN A 4 1.53 2.67 -10.64
N PHE A 5 0.38 3.05 -11.18
CA PHE A 5 -0.57 2.12 -11.78
C PHE A 5 -0.91 2.55 -13.20
N TYR A 6 -1.24 1.57 -14.03
CA TYR A 6 -1.48 1.71 -15.46
C TYR A 6 -2.76 1.01 -15.90
N LEU A 7 -3.15 -0.08 -15.23
CA LEU A 7 -4.33 -0.89 -15.54
C LEU A 7 -5.22 -1.05 -14.31
N ALA A 8 -6.52 -1.27 -14.53
CA ALA A 8 -7.49 -1.40 -13.43
C ALA A 8 -7.13 -2.54 -12.46
N GLU A 9 -6.50 -3.59 -12.99
CA GLU A 9 -6.05 -4.75 -12.22
C GLU A 9 -4.90 -4.44 -11.27
N ASP A 10 -4.15 -3.35 -11.49
CA ASP A 10 -3.05 -2.92 -10.62
C ASP A 10 -3.55 -2.52 -9.21
N ALA A 11 -4.83 -2.17 -9.08
CA ALA A 11 -5.44 -1.95 -7.76
C ALA A 11 -5.32 -3.20 -6.87
N ASN A 12 -5.37 -4.40 -7.45
CA ASN A 12 -5.17 -5.65 -6.72
C ASN A 12 -3.71 -5.83 -6.25
N LEU A 13 -2.75 -5.26 -6.97
CA LEU A 13 -1.34 -5.28 -6.56
C LEU A 13 -1.10 -4.39 -5.34
N VAL A 14 -1.79 -3.26 -5.25
CA VAL A 14 -1.78 -2.40 -4.06
C VAL A 14 -2.36 -3.16 -2.86
N ALA A 15 -3.49 -3.83 -3.05
CA ALA A 15 -4.10 -4.67 -2.02
C ALA A 15 -3.11 -5.75 -1.53
N THR A 16 -2.45 -6.43 -2.47
CA THR A 16 -1.47 -7.50 -2.19
C THR A 16 -0.25 -6.96 -1.44
N LEU A 17 0.22 -5.76 -1.78
CA LEU A 17 1.35 -5.12 -1.09
C LEU A 17 1.01 -4.81 0.37
N ILE A 18 -0.18 -4.23 0.62
CA ILE A 18 -0.65 -3.92 1.97
C ILE A 18 -0.78 -5.21 2.80
N ASP A 19 -1.33 -6.28 2.21
CA ASP A 19 -1.40 -7.60 2.87
C ASP A 19 -0.01 -8.16 3.19
N GLY A 20 0.93 -8.02 2.25
CA GLY A 20 2.32 -8.42 2.47
C GLY A 20 3.00 -7.66 3.61
N MET A 21 2.72 -6.37 3.76
CA MET A 21 3.20 -5.57 4.89
C MET A 21 2.63 -6.08 6.21
N GLN A 22 1.34 -6.41 6.25
CA GLN A 22 0.69 -6.94 7.45
C GLN A 22 1.29 -8.29 7.85
N LEU A 23 1.49 -9.17 6.87
CA LEU A 23 2.16 -10.46 7.09
C LEU A 23 3.58 -10.27 7.64
N LEU A 24 4.32 -9.27 7.13
CA LEU A 24 5.68 -9.01 7.57
C LEU A 24 5.78 -8.49 9.01
N GLU A 25 4.84 -7.66 9.48
CA GLU A 25 4.75 -7.31 10.91
C GLU A 25 4.46 -8.53 11.80
N GLY A 26 3.64 -9.45 11.27
CA GLY A 26 3.40 -10.78 11.86
C GLY A 26 4.64 -11.68 11.90
N ASP A 27 5.61 -11.45 11.02
CA ASP A 27 6.84 -12.23 10.86
C ASP A 27 8.09 -11.39 11.22
N TYR A 28 9.25 -11.74 10.68
CA TYR A 28 10.53 -11.07 10.89
C TYR A 28 11.25 -10.81 9.56
N LEU A 29 11.89 -9.65 9.48
CA LEU A 29 12.72 -9.23 8.36
C LEU A 29 14.18 -9.63 8.61
N GLY A 30 14.77 -10.36 7.67
CA GLY A 30 16.18 -10.77 7.70
C GLY A 30 16.43 -12.10 8.43
N GLY A 31 17.65 -12.29 8.93
CA GLY A 31 18.10 -13.54 9.53
C GLY A 31 17.98 -13.59 11.05
N GLY A 32 17.74 -14.78 11.61
CA GLY A 32 17.73 -14.99 13.06
C GLY A 32 16.40 -14.67 13.77
N GLY A 33 15.29 -14.58 13.01
CA GLY A 33 13.94 -14.37 13.53
C GLY A 33 13.52 -15.28 14.68
N ALA A 34 13.86 -16.57 14.56
CA ALA A 34 13.62 -17.56 15.61
C ALA A 34 14.33 -17.27 16.95
N ARG A 35 15.28 -16.32 16.99
CA ARG A 35 16.00 -15.86 18.18
C ARG A 35 15.55 -14.47 18.65
N GLY A 36 14.44 -13.96 18.13
CA GLY A 36 13.84 -12.69 18.55
C GLY A 36 14.32 -11.44 17.79
N ASN A 37 15.10 -11.61 16.72
CA ASN A 37 15.57 -10.49 15.89
C ASN A 37 14.62 -10.23 14.71
N GLY A 38 14.65 -9.01 14.17
CA GLY A 38 14.02 -8.72 12.88
C GLY A 38 12.51 -8.45 12.94
N LYS A 39 11.91 -8.34 14.12
CA LYS A 39 10.54 -7.80 14.22
C LYS A 39 10.52 -6.36 13.71
N VAL A 40 9.51 -6.04 12.89
CA VAL A 40 9.33 -4.73 12.28
C VAL A 40 7.93 -4.21 12.56
N VAL A 41 7.81 -2.88 12.55
CA VAL A 41 6.54 -2.14 12.59
C VAL A 41 6.67 -1.02 11.56
N PHE A 42 5.61 -0.78 10.81
CA PHE A 42 5.52 0.31 9.86
C PHE A 42 4.81 1.51 10.49
N THR A 43 5.49 2.66 10.49
CA THR A 43 4.94 3.94 10.95
C THR A 43 5.15 5.01 9.90
N ASP A 44 4.44 6.13 10.02
CA ASP A 44 4.60 7.33 9.19
C ASP A 44 4.48 7.00 7.68
N LEU A 45 3.44 6.25 7.34
CA LEU A 45 3.20 5.74 6.00
C LEU A 45 2.60 6.82 5.10
N ASN A 46 3.46 7.48 4.34
CA ASN A 46 3.06 8.39 3.26
C ASN A 46 2.73 7.58 1.99
N LEU A 47 1.45 7.39 1.65
CA LEU A 47 1.04 6.69 0.43
C LEU A 47 0.83 7.69 -0.72
N LYS A 48 1.63 7.55 -1.78
CA LYS A 48 1.52 8.34 -3.00
C LYS A 48 1.12 7.45 -4.16
N LEU A 49 -0.05 7.74 -4.71
CA LEU A 49 -0.60 7.07 -5.88
C LEU A 49 -0.31 7.91 -7.12
N MET A 50 0.19 7.27 -8.16
CA MET A 50 0.56 7.89 -9.43
C MET A 50 -0.15 7.16 -10.56
N CYS A 51 -0.72 7.91 -11.50
CA CYS A 51 -1.17 7.39 -12.79
C CYS A 51 -0.32 8.04 -13.88
N GLY A 52 0.69 7.32 -14.37
CA GLY A 52 1.68 7.90 -15.28
C GLY A 52 2.57 8.94 -14.56
N THR A 53 2.43 10.23 -14.91
CA THR A 53 3.20 11.33 -14.32
C THR A 53 2.42 12.19 -13.33
N GLU A 54 1.11 11.98 -13.21
CA GLU A 54 0.25 12.82 -12.36
C GLU A 54 0.06 12.18 -10.98
N PRO A 55 0.34 12.92 -9.90
CA PRO A 55 0.05 12.48 -8.55
C PRO A 55 -1.44 12.62 -8.26
N ILE A 56 -2.03 11.55 -7.74
CA ILE A 56 -3.39 11.53 -7.20
C ILE A 56 -3.31 11.95 -5.71
N PRO A 57 -4.38 12.53 -5.12
CA PRO A 57 -4.37 12.93 -3.71
C PRO A 57 -3.83 11.83 -2.81
N SER A 58 -2.82 12.19 -2.02
CA SER A 58 -2.11 11.27 -1.11
C SER A 58 -2.61 11.49 0.32
N VAL A 59 -2.78 10.38 1.03
CA VAL A 59 -3.16 10.37 2.44
C VAL A 59 -1.99 9.79 3.22
N ASP A 60 -1.67 10.45 4.32
CA ASP A 60 -0.69 9.99 5.29
C ASP A 60 -1.39 9.16 6.35
N TYR A 61 -0.78 8.02 6.70
CA TYR A 61 -1.27 7.13 7.74
C TYR A 61 -0.21 7.04 8.84
N ALA A 62 -0.63 7.13 10.09
CA ALA A 62 0.26 7.06 11.25
C ALA A 62 0.96 5.69 11.33
N ASP A 63 0.25 4.62 11.00
CA ASP A 63 0.76 3.25 11.01
C ASP A 63 0.03 2.34 9.99
N LEU A 64 0.47 1.07 9.90
CA LEU A 64 -0.16 0.09 9.02
C LEU A 64 -1.59 -0.25 9.44
N GLY A 65 -1.92 -0.19 10.73
CA GLY A 65 -3.27 -0.44 11.22
C GLY A 65 -4.26 0.58 10.63
N GLU A 66 -3.89 1.86 10.64
CA GLU A 66 -4.68 2.93 10.02
C GLU A 66 -4.77 2.79 8.50
N LEU A 67 -3.69 2.38 7.83
CA LEU A 67 -3.72 2.12 6.40
C LEU A 67 -4.67 0.96 6.05
N LEU A 68 -4.68 -0.11 6.85
CA LEU A 68 -5.52 -1.29 6.63
C LEU A 68 -7.02 -0.98 6.69
N THR A 69 -7.44 -0.06 7.57
CA THR A 69 -8.87 0.34 7.64
C THR A 69 -9.34 1.10 6.41
N HIS A 70 -8.42 1.68 5.63
CA HIS A 70 -8.70 2.41 4.40
C HIS A 70 -8.39 1.61 3.13
N LYS A 71 -7.90 0.36 3.26
CA LYS A 71 -7.45 -0.48 2.14
C LYS A 71 -8.49 -0.59 1.02
N GLU A 72 -9.75 -0.83 1.38
CA GLU A 72 -10.84 -1.00 0.40
C GLU A 72 -11.13 0.30 -0.34
N GLY A 73 -11.16 1.44 0.36
CA GLY A 73 -11.34 2.75 -0.25
C GLY A 73 -10.21 3.11 -1.22
N ILE A 74 -8.96 2.78 -0.88
CA ILE A 74 -7.81 2.99 -1.76
C ILE A 74 -7.98 2.22 -3.08
N ILE A 75 -8.46 0.97 -3.03
CA ILE A 75 -8.67 0.15 -4.23
C ILE A 75 -9.78 0.77 -5.11
N GLU A 76 -10.86 1.24 -4.49
CA GLU A 76 -11.96 1.91 -5.19
C GLU A 76 -11.51 3.22 -5.85
N ASP A 77 -10.71 4.02 -5.16
CA ASP A 77 -10.16 5.28 -5.67
C ASP A 77 -9.28 5.04 -6.90
N ILE A 78 -8.38 4.05 -6.85
CA ILE A 78 -7.53 3.67 -8.00
C ILE A 78 -8.40 3.24 -9.19
N ALA A 79 -9.40 2.38 -8.95
CA ALA A 79 -10.29 1.91 -10.00
C ALA A 79 -11.14 3.04 -10.61
N SER A 80 -11.53 4.03 -9.81
CA SER A 80 -12.26 5.22 -10.23
C SER A 80 -11.39 6.14 -11.10
N GLU A 81 -10.16 6.44 -10.69
CA GLU A 81 -9.26 7.31 -11.44
C GLU A 81 -8.89 6.72 -12.80
N LEU A 82 -8.65 5.41 -12.89
CA LEU A 82 -8.35 4.75 -14.17
C LEU A 82 -9.51 4.79 -15.17
N LYS A 83 -10.76 4.75 -14.69
CA LYS A 83 -11.93 4.91 -15.56
C LYS A 83 -12.01 6.32 -16.15
N LYS A 84 -11.55 7.35 -15.42
CA LYS A 84 -11.53 8.74 -15.90
C LYS A 84 -10.49 8.96 -17.00
N VAL A 85 -9.34 8.30 -16.90
CA VAL A 85 -8.23 8.42 -17.87
C VAL A 85 -8.47 7.62 -19.16
N SER A 86 -9.32 6.59 -19.12
CA SER A 86 -9.64 5.74 -20.28
C SER A 86 -10.81 6.24 -21.15
N LEU A 87 -11.32 7.47 -20.90
CA LEU A 87 -12.37 8.15 -21.66
C LEU A 87 -11.79 9.29 -22.50
#